data_AF-A0A415E779-F1
#
_entry.id   AF-A0A415E779-F1
#
_cell.length_a   1.000
_cell.length_b   1.000
_cell.length_c   1.000
_cell.angle_alpha   90.00
_cell.angle_beta   90.00
_cell.angle_gamma   90.00
#
_symmetry.space_group_name_H-M   'P 1'
#
loop_
_entity.id
_entity.type
_entity.pdbx_description
1 polymer ?
#
loop_
_entity_poly.entity_id
_entity_poly.type
_entity_poly.pdbx_seq_one_letter_code
_entity_poly.pdbx_strand_id
1 'polypeptide(L)' 'MQRIRTIDSAYNAIKQLDPHTAVTKYRIRQIVVNGEIPCKNAGRKYTFDMNDLLNYYRMKG' A
#
# COMPACT_ATOMS: atom_id res chain seq x y z
N MET A 1 -11.99 11.19 0.26
CA MET A 1 -10.85 11.85 -0.44
C MET A 1 -9.84 10.78 -0.80
N GLN A 2 -9.42 10.71 -2.07
CA GLN A 2 -8.46 9.70 -2.52
C GLN A 2 -7.07 10.02 -1.97
N ARG A 3 -6.39 9.01 -1.41
CA ARG A 3 -5.03 9.15 -0.86
C ARG A 3 -4.07 8.37 -1.75
N ILE A 4 -3.80 8.91 -2.94
CA ILE A 4 -2.89 8.27 -3.88
C ILE A 4 -1.46 8.32 -3.34
N ARG A 5 -0.82 7.15 -3.21
CA ARG A 5 0.53 6.99 -2.67
C ARG A 5 1.33 6.04 -3.55
N THR A 6 2.64 6.22 -3.54
CA THR A 6 3.59 5.19 -4.01
C THR A 6 3.79 4.14 -2.93
N ILE A 7 4.33 2.97 -3.29
CA ILE A 7 4.70 1.92 -2.32
C ILE A 7 5.58 2.49 -1.18
N ASP A 8 6.57 3.31 -1.52
CA ASP A 8 7.47 3.93 -0.52
C ASP A 8 6.72 4.85 0.44
N SER A 9 5.89 5.74 -0.11
CA SER A 9 5.14 6.71 0.69
C SER A 9 4.07 6.02 1.55
N ALA A 10 3.42 4.97 1.03
CA ALA A 10 2.45 4.17 1.76
C ALA A 10 3.11 3.43 2.93
N TYR A 11 4.26 2.79 2.71
CA TYR A 11 5.03 2.14 3.79
C TYR A 11 5.42 3.13 4.89
N ASN A 12 5.95 4.30 4.52
CA ASN A 12 6.32 5.33 5.50
C ASN A 12 5.09 5.84 6.26
N ALA A 13 3.95 6.03 5.59
CA ALA A 13 2.72 6.44 6.24
C ALA A 13 2.22 5.38 7.24
N ILE A 14 2.25 4.09 6.87
CA ILE A 14 1.87 2.98 7.77
C ILE A 14 2.79 2.96 8.99
N LYS A 15 4.10 3.13 8.80
CA LYS A 15 5.07 3.12 9.89
C LYS A 15 4.99 4.34 10.79
N GLN A 16 4.56 5.49 10.27
CA GLN A 16 4.27 6.67 11.08
C GLN A 16 3.00 6.52 11.91
N LEU A 17 1.99 5.84 11.37
CA LEU A 17 0.73 5.56 12.07
C LEU A 17 0.91 4.46 13.13
N ASP A 18 1.69 3.44 12.81
CA ASP A 18 2.01 2.32 13.68
C ASP A 18 3.50 1.93 13.51
N PRO A 19 4.38 2.43 14.40
CA PRO A 19 5.81 2.12 14.37
C PRO A 19 6.13 0.64 14.55
N HIS A 20 5.25 -0.12 15.20
CA HIS A 20 5.42 -1.55 15.51
C HIS A 20 4.74 -2.45 14.49
N THR A 21 4.24 -1.89 13.39
CA THR A 21 3.54 -2.64 12.37
C THR A 21 4.43 -3.75 11.79
N ALA A 22 3.87 -4.95 11.63
CA ALA A 22 4.54 -6.07 10.97
C ALA A 22 4.53 -5.92 9.43
N VAL A 23 3.85 -4.90 8.90
CA VAL A 23 3.73 -4.67 7.46
C VAL A 23 5.08 -4.25 6.88
N THR A 24 5.61 -5.08 5.99
CA THR A 24 6.85 -4.78 5.25
C THR A 24 6.55 -4.12 3.91
N LYS A 25 7.49 -3.30 3.44
CA LYS A 25 7.47 -2.73 2.08
C LYS A 25 7.36 -3.81 1.00
N TYR A 26 8.00 -4.98 1.20
CA TYR A 26 7.91 -6.10 0.28
C TYR A 26 6.50 -6.67 0.20
N ARG A 27 5.80 -6.80 1.34
CA ARG A 27 4.40 -7.26 1.35
C ARG A 27 3.48 -6.30 0.61
N ILE A 28 3.64 -4.99 0.81
CA ILE A 28 2.87 -3.98 0.06
C ILE A 28 3.14 -4.11 -1.45
N ARG A 29 4.40 -4.28 -1.85
CA ARG A 29 4.75 -4.49 -3.27
C ARG A 29 4.09 -5.74 -3.83
N GLN A 30 4.08 -6.85 -3.10
CA GLN A 30 3.42 -8.09 -3.53
C GLN A 30 1.92 -7.87 -3.77
N ILE A 31 1.21 -7.24 -2.82
CA ILE A 31 -0.22 -6.93 -2.95
C ILE A 31 -0.50 -6.11 -4.23
N VAL A 32 0.32 -5.08 -4.49
CA VAL A 32 0.17 -4.20 -5.65
C VAL A 32 0.51 -4.90 -6.96
N VAL A 33 1.65 -5.60 -7.02
CA VAL A 33 2.14 -6.26 -8.25
C VAL A 33 1.29 -7.48 -8.61
N ASN A 34 0.79 -8.21 -7.62
CA ASN A 34 -0.10 -9.35 -7.82
C ASN A 34 -1.54 -8.93 -8.17
N GLY A 35 -1.82 -7.62 -8.20
CA GLY A 35 -3.13 -7.08 -8.55
C GLY A 35 -4.21 -7.30 -7.48
N GLU A 36 -3.81 -7.53 -6.22
CA GLU A 36 -4.75 -7.73 -5.11
C GLU A 36 -5.51 -6.44 -4.75
N ILE A 37 -4.98 -5.28 -5.15
CA ILE A 37 -5.67 -3.98 -5.07
C ILE A 37 -5.53 -3.21 -6.40
N PRO A 38 -6.48 -2.31 -6.72
CA PRO A 38 -6.36 -1.43 -7.88
C PRO A 38 -5.10 -0.56 -7.79
N CYS A 39 -4.28 -0.59 -8.84
CA CYS A 39 -3.11 0.27 -8.93
C CYS A 39 -2.88 0.76 -10.36
N LYS A 40 -2.16 1.88 -10.48
CA LYS A 40 -1.71 2.44 -11.74
C LYS A 40 -0.19 2.35 -11.81
N ASN A 41 0.30 1.85 -12.93
CA ASN A 41 1.73 1.89 -13.21
C ASN A 41 2.10 3.28 -13.78
N ALA A 42 3.02 3.97 -13.11
CA ALA A 42 3.61 5.23 -13.53
C ALA A 42 5.10 5.01 -13.87
N GLY A 43 5.35 4.16 -14.88
CA GLY A 43 6.68 3.81 -15.36
C GLY A 43 7.45 2.89 -14.39
N ARG A 44 8.33 3.48 -13.57
CA ARG A 44 9.11 2.72 -12.58
C ARG A 44 8.40 2.54 -11.24
N LYS A 45 7.31 3.26 -11.01
CA LYS A 45 6.59 3.30 -9.73
C LYS A 45 5.16 2.81 -9.90
N TYR A 46 4.63 2.18 -8.86
CA TYR A 46 3.21 1.91 -8.73
C TYR A 46 2.57 2.94 -7.81
N THR A 47 1.43 3.47 -8.23
CA THR A 47 0.58 4.34 -7.43
C THR A 47 -0.77 3.66 -7.19
N PHE A 48 -1.30 3.79 -5.99
CA PHE A 48 -2.57 3.18 -5.58
C PHE A 48 -3.22 4.06 -4.51
N ASP A 49 -4.52 3.87 -4.26
CA ASP A 49 -5.18 4.53 -3.15
C ASP A 49 -4.82 3.83 -1.84
N MET A 50 -4.35 4.62 -0.88
CA MET A 50 -4.06 4.14 0.47
C MET A 50 -5.28 3.50 1.14
N ASN A 51 -6.49 3.97 0.82
CA ASN A 51 -7.72 3.39 1.36
C ASN A 51 -7.92 1.94 0.89
N ASP A 52 -7.58 1.63 -0.37
CA ASP A 52 -7.70 0.27 -0.89
C ASP A 52 -6.73 -0.68 -0.18
N LEU A 53 -5.50 -0.22 0.08
CA LEU A 53 -4.52 -0.99 0.85
C LEU A 53 -4.98 -1.22 2.30
N LEU A 54 -5.53 -0.20 2.97
CA LEU A 54 -6.04 -0.34 4.34
C LEU A 54 -7.26 -1.27 4.39
N ASN A 55 -8.17 -1.15 3.42
CA ASN A 55 -9.33 -2.03 3.31
C ASN A 55 -8.90 -3.48 3.06
N TYR A 56 -7.88 -3.70 2.21
CA TYR A 56 -7.31 -5.02 2.00
C TYR A 56 -6.83 -5.65 3.32
N TYR A 57 -6.10 -4.90 4.15
CA TYR A 57 -5.65 -5.40 5.45
C TYR A 57 -6.81 -5.64 6.44
N ARG A 58 -7.87 -4.85 6.38
CA ARG A 58 -9.06 -5.04 7.23
C ARG A 58 -9.90 -6.27 6.84
N MET A 59 -9.92 -6.64 5.56
CA MET A 59 -10.72 -7.76 5.06
C MET A 59 -9.99 -9.11 5.13
N LYS A 60 -8.65 -9.10 5.16
CA LYS A 60 -7.81 -10.30 5.17
C LYS A 60 -7.02 -10.53 6.46
N GLY A 61 -7.06 -9.60 7.41
CA GLY A 61 -6.50 -9.75 8.77
C GLY A 61 -7.55 -10.25 9.74
#